data_AF-A0A2K8XPS8-F1
#
_entry.id   AF-A0A2K8XPS8-F1
#
_cell.length_a   1.000
_cell.length_b   1.000
_cell.length_c   1.000
_cell.angle_alpha   90.00
_cell.angle_beta   90.00
_cell.angle_gamma   90.00
#
_symmetry.space_group_name_H-M   'P 1'
#
loop_
_entity.id
_entity.type
_entity.pdbx_description
1 polymer ?
#
loop_
_entity_poly.entity_id
_entity_poly.type
_entity_poly.pdbx_seq_one_letter_code
_entity_poly.pdbx_strand_id
1 'polypeptide(L)'
;MDNQHKKITNIQLNISENCSEENKKIIQLYWELKDTKFLNSPTFITNRFDISQSELNNLNKKFVEVSLHILCKNCTSYEKHKTTSQSSFAHVLNLQKGRYTDGFTCNHCKEEERIQANLVYQKKKNELNEKLNNAIENKNWENLSNFDKAVLKHALEINFNDLKNYYGSKLGPENFKQLIKALYNIENQNLLILHKDSWNNYITNYEYVAKLVACKDEIIISKSKENQPENSVTINTETNGLKFKLTINEFQNHPDSPKFAGLVTFKQKIVIEPDVEYVFGQWQRANDQLYLTLIPKENMDKLPTQKRISNTPISLQKGITDFLNNMGKNNNFK
;
A
#
# COMPACT_ATOMS: atom_id res chain seq x y z
N MET A 1 -40.87 -20.83 -10.27
CA MET A 1 -40.68 -22.14 -9.62
C MET A 1 -41.04 -21.96 -8.17
N ASP A 2 -42.22 -22.42 -7.79
CA ASP A 2 -42.76 -22.26 -6.44
C ASP A 2 -41.90 -23.03 -5.43
N ASN A 3 -41.55 -22.36 -4.33
CA ASN A 3 -40.70 -22.92 -3.29
C ASN A 3 -41.51 -23.99 -2.52
N GLN A 4 -41.43 -25.25 -2.98
CA GLN A 4 -42.21 -26.40 -2.48
C GLN A 4 -41.87 -26.82 -1.03
N HIS A 5 -40.87 -26.20 -0.40
CA HIS A 5 -40.44 -26.55 0.95
C HIS A 5 -41.02 -25.61 2.01
N LYS A 6 -41.76 -26.18 2.97
CA LYS A 6 -42.14 -25.44 4.19
C LYS A 6 -40.87 -25.00 4.92
N LYS A 7 -40.79 -23.71 5.24
CA LYS A 7 -39.63 -23.12 5.94
C LYS A 7 -39.40 -23.78 7.31
N ILE A 8 -40.45 -24.22 7.99
CA ILE A 8 -40.40 -24.96 9.27
C ILE A 8 -41.06 -26.31 9.07
N THR A 9 -40.42 -27.35 9.57
CA THR A 9 -40.97 -28.70 9.57
C THR A 9 -40.70 -29.41 10.89
N ASN A 10 -41.42 -30.50 11.10
CA ASN A 10 -41.16 -31.49 12.14
C ASN A 10 -41.01 -30.89 13.55
N ILE A 11 -42.03 -30.11 13.96
CA ILE A 11 -42.16 -29.64 15.34
C ILE A 11 -42.58 -30.83 16.19
N GLN A 12 -41.74 -31.24 17.15
CA GLN A 12 -41.97 -32.39 18.02
C GLN A 12 -41.79 -31.98 19.47
N LEU A 13 -42.79 -32.26 20.30
CA LEU A 13 -42.74 -32.12 21.76
C LEU A 13 -42.35 -33.47 22.36
N ASN A 14 -41.17 -33.56 22.97
CA ASN A 14 -40.74 -34.72 23.72
C ASN A 14 -40.86 -34.41 25.22
N ILE A 15 -41.61 -35.25 25.92
CA ILE A 15 -41.75 -35.19 27.38
C ILE A 15 -41.04 -36.42 27.97
N SER A 16 -40.18 -36.21 28.94
CA SER A 16 -39.48 -37.28 29.64
C SER A 16 -40.47 -38.28 30.27
N GLU A 17 -40.14 -39.57 30.15
CA GLU A 17 -40.94 -40.66 30.73
C GLU A 17 -41.08 -40.56 32.26
N ASN A 18 -40.08 -39.95 32.92
CA ASN A 18 -40.05 -39.75 34.38
C ASN A 18 -40.93 -38.58 34.86
N CYS A 19 -41.72 -37.96 33.96
CA CYS A 19 -42.65 -36.89 34.30
C CYS A 19 -43.96 -37.49 34.85
N SER A 20 -44.50 -36.93 35.94
CA SER A 20 -45.79 -37.36 36.46
C SER A 20 -46.93 -37.03 35.48
N GLU A 21 -48.02 -37.80 35.52
CA GLU A 21 -49.17 -37.59 34.62
C GLU A 21 -49.81 -36.20 34.79
N GLU A 22 -49.81 -35.67 36.01
CA GLU A 22 -50.28 -34.31 36.29
C GLU A 22 -49.40 -33.25 35.59
N ASN A 23 -48.09 -33.39 35.72
CA ASN A 23 -47.14 -32.49 35.06
C ASN A 23 -47.16 -32.62 33.53
N LYS A 24 -47.40 -33.82 32.99
CA LYS A 24 -47.59 -34.03 31.55
C LYS A 24 -48.78 -33.23 31.01
N LYS A 25 -49.90 -33.17 31.75
CA LYS A 25 -51.07 -32.36 31.37
C LYS A 25 -50.74 -30.87 31.32
N ILE A 26 -50.01 -30.37 32.32
CA ILE A 26 -49.57 -28.96 32.36
C ILE A 26 -48.68 -28.65 31.15
N ILE A 27 -47.71 -29.52 30.86
CA ILE A 27 -46.76 -29.38 29.74
C ILE A 27 -47.50 -29.41 28.39
N GLN A 28 -48.40 -30.36 28.18
CA GLN A 28 -49.16 -30.51 26.93
C GLN A 28 -49.99 -29.25 26.65
N LEU A 29 -50.67 -28.71 27.68
CA LEU A 29 -51.45 -27.49 27.53
C LEU A 29 -50.56 -26.26 27.29
N TYR A 30 -49.41 -26.18 27.97
CA TYR A 30 -48.43 -25.10 27.76
C TYR A 30 -47.84 -25.12 26.34
N TRP A 31 -47.62 -26.29 25.74
CA TRP A 31 -47.07 -26.42 24.39
C TRP A 31 -48.11 -26.56 23.28
N GLU A 32 -49.39 -26.32 23.58
CA GLU A 32 -50.45 -26.43 22.59
C GLU A 32 -50.29 -25.37 21.49
N LEU A 33 -50.20 -25.84 20.24
CA LEU A 33 -49.88 -25.04 19.07
C LEU A 33 -50.97 -25.15 18.00
N LYS A 34 -51.28 -24.01 17.37
CA LYS A 34 -51.98 -23.95 16.09
C LYS A 34 -51.02 -23.34 15.05
N ASP A 35 -50.65 -24.16 14.07
CA ASP A 35 -49.55 -23.88 13.12
C ASP A 35 -48.23 -23.62 13.86
N THR A 36 -47.88 -22.34 14.07
CA THR A 36 -46.68 -21.90 14.80
C THR A 36 -47.01 -20.92 15.92
N LYS A 37 -48.29 -20.82 16.32
CA LYS A 37 -48.76 -19.90 17.36
C LYS A 37 -49.23 -20.69 18.57
N PHE A 38 -48.76 -20.30 19.76
CA PHE A 38 -49.20 -20.86 21.02
C PHE A 38 -50.66 -20.49 21.29
N LEU A 39 -51.47 -21.47 21.69
CA LEU A 39 -52.86 -21.24 22.08
C LEU A 39 -52.96 -20.71 23.51
N ASN A 40 -52.02 -21.10 24.37
CA ASN A 40 -52.02 -20.78 25.78
C ASN A 40 -50.77 -19.94 26.15
N SER A 41 -50.98 -18.87 26.90
CA SER A 41 -49.89 -18.05 27.45
C SER A 41 -49.35 -18.65 28.75
N PRO A 42 -48.09 -18.36 29.14
CA PRO A 42 -47.55 -18.82 30.42
C PRO A 42 -48.41 -18.39 31.61
N THR A 43 -48.92 -17.15 31.59
CA THR A 43 -49.80 -16.60 32.62
C THR A 43 -51.13 -17.34 32.75
N PHE A 44 -51.70 -17.80 31.62
CA PHE A 44 -52.91 -18.63 31.66
C PHE A 44 -52.64 -19.97 32.34
N ILE A 45 -51.50 -20.60 32.05
CA ILE A 45 -51.12 -21.89 32.64
C ILE A 45 -50.87 -21.74 34.14
N THR A 46 -50.11 -20.72 34.57
CA THR A 46 -49.83 -20.49 35.99
C THR A 46 -51.12 -20.28 36.80
N ASN A 47 -52.08 -19.51 36.27
CA ASN A 47 -53.35 -19.26 36.94
C ASN A 47 -54.27 -20.50 36.96
N ARG A 48 -54.26 -21.31 35.90
CA ARG A 48 -55.12 -22.50 35.78
C ARG A 48 -54.73 -23.62 36.74
N PHE A 49 -53.44 -23.79 36.97
CA PHE A 49 -52.90 -24.88 37.78
C PHE A 49 -52.38 -24.43 39.15
N ASP A 50 -52.57 -23.16 39.51
CA ASP A 50 -52.10 -22.56 40.76
C ASP A 50 -50.60 -22.81 41.03
N ILE A 51 -49.78 -22.64 39.98
CA ILE A 51 -48.32 -22.77 40.05
C ILE A 51 -47.64 -21.44 39.76
N SER A 52 -46.48 -21.22 40.35
CA SER A 52 -45.64 -20.07 40.05
C SER A 52 -44.98 -20.20 38.67
N GLN A 53 -44.60 -19.05 38.08
CA GLN A 53 -43.81 -19.03 36.85
C GLN A 53 -42.46 -19.77 36.99
N SER A 54 -41.88 -19.76 38.19
CA SER A 54 -40.63 -20.47 38.50
C SER A 54 -40.83 -21.99 38.40
N GLU A 55 -41.91 -22.51 38.97
CA GLU A 55 -42.27 -23.93 38.88
C GLU A 55 -42.54 -24.36 37.44
N LEU A 56 -43.30 -23.55 36.68
CA LEU A 56 -43.54 -23.81 35.26
C LEU A 56 -42.24 -23.83 34.44
N ASN A 57 -41.31 -22.92 34.70
CA ASN A 57 -40.01 -22.89 34.03
C ASN A 57 -39.16 -24.11 34.39
N ASN A 58 -39.12 -24.49 35.67
CA ASN A 58 -38.39 -25.67 36.15
C ASN A 58 -38.96 -26.96 35.57
N LEU A 59 -40.29 -27.05 35.48
CA LEU A 59 -40.99 -28.18 34.89
C LEU A 59 -40.57 -28.38 33.42
N ASN A 60 -40.62 -27.31 32.64
CA ASN A 60 -40.21 -27.34 31.23
C ASN A 60 -38.71 -27.65 31.08
N LYS A 61 -37.85 -27.00 31.88
CA LYS A 61 -36.39 -27.23 31.82
C LYS A 61 -36.01 -28.69 32.14
N LYS A 62 -36.74 -29.33 33.06
CA LYS A 62 -36.42 -30.69 33.52
C LYS A 62 -36.97 -31.79 32.62
N PHE A 63 -38.18 -31.60 32.10
CA PHE A 63 -38.92 -32.70 31.46
C PHE A 63 -39.22 -32.49 29.98
N VAL A 64 -38.92 -31.33 29.41
CA VAL A 64 -39.35 -30.99 28.05
C VAL A 64 -38.16 -30.72 27.14
N GLU A 65 -38.21 -31.31 25.95
CA GLU A 65 -37.42 -30.88 24.80
C GLU A 65 -38.37 -30.73 23.60
N VAL A 66 -38.49 -29.52 23.06
CA VAL A 66 -39.16 -29.28 21.79
C VAL A 66 -38.10 -29.19 20.71
N SER A 67 -38.28 -29.95 19.63
CA SER A 67 -37.41 -29.86 18.47
C SER A 67 -38.17 -29.40 17.23
N LEU A 68 -37.50 -28.65 16.37
CA LEU A 68 -38.02 -28.19 15.08
C LEU A 68 -36.90 -28.10 14.06
N HIS A 69 -37.27 -28.16 12.79
CA HIS A 69 -36.33 -28.11 11.68
C HIS A 69 -36.56 -26.84 10.86
N ILE A 70 -35.49 -26.08 10.61
CA ILE A 70 -35.53 -24.87 9.80
C ILE A 70 -34.77 -25.10 8.50
N LEU A 71 -35.40 -24.75 7.38
CA LEU A 71 -34.78 -24.81 6.06
C LEU A 71 -33.69 -23.73 5.92
N CYS A 72 -32.48 -24.14 5.58
CA CYS A 72 -31.38 -23.26 5.19
C CYS A 72 -31.61 -22.72 3.78
N LYS A 73 -31.46 -21.40 3.60
CA LYS A 73 -31.57 -20.76 2.29
C LYS A 73 -30.41 -21.13 1.34
N ASN A 74 -29.22 -21.43 1.88
CA ASN A 74 -28.00 -21.61 1.10
C ASN A 74 -27.83 -23.06 0.57
N CYS A 75 -28.08 -24.06 1.41
CA CYS A 75 -27.83 -25.47 1.05
C CYS A 75 -29.09 -26.35 1.01
N THR A 76 -30.28 -25.76 1.12
CA THR A 76 -31.58 -26.46 1.09
C THR A 76 -31.74 -27.58 2.13
N SER A 77 -30.84 -27.69 3.09
CA SER A 77 -30.91 -28.66 4.19
C SER A 77 -31.71 -28.09 5.37
N TYR A 78 -32.12 -28.98 6.26
CA TYR A 78 -32.82 -28.61 7.49
C TYR A 78 -31.87 -28.63 8.69
N GLU A 79 -31.79 -27.53 9.43
CA GLU A 79 -31.08 -27.48 10.72
C GLU A 79 -32.06 -27.79 11.86
N LYS A 80 -31.70 -28.76 12.70
CA LYS A 80 -32.46 -29.10 13.91
C LYS A 80 -32.16 -28.12 15.03
N HIS A 81 -33.20 -27.46 15.52
CA HIS A 81 -33.15 -26.65 16.72
C HIS A 81 -33.86 -27.37 17.87
N LYS A 82 -33.40 -27.12 19.08
CA LYS A 82 -33.98 -27.63 20.33
C LYS A 82 -34.28 -26.46 21.26
N THR A 83 -35.40 -26.53 21.95
CA THR A 83 -35.85 -25.49 22.87
C THR A 83 -36.64 -26.09 24.02
N THR A 84 -36.66 -25.38 25.13
CA THR A 84 -37.34 -25.78 26.36
C THR A 84 -38.31 -24.71 26.86
N SER A 85 -38.53 -23.63 26.10
CA SER A 85 -39.48 -22.58 26.47
C SER A 85 -40.16 -21.95 25.26
N GLN A 86 -41.39 -21.45 25.44
CA GLN A 86 -42.12 -20.73 24.38
C GLN A 86 -41.33 -19.54 23.84
N SER A 87 -40.59 -18.81 24.69
CA SER A 87 -39.78 -17.66 24.30
C SER A 87 -38.61 -18.06 23.40
N SER A 88 -37.90 -19.14 23.74
CA SER A 88 -36.80 -19.66 22.94
C SER A 88 -37.31 -20.25 21.61
N PHE A 89 -38.46 -20.93 21.62
CA PHE A 89 -39.13 -21.38 20.40
C PHE A 89 -39.48 -20.20 19.49
N ALA A 90 -40.10 -19.13 20.03
CA ALA A 90 -40.43 -17.93 19.26
C ALA A 90 -39.19 -17.24 18.68
N HIS A 91 -38.07 -17.22 19.42
CA HIS A 91 -36.79 -16.74 18.90
C HIS A 91 -36.32 -17.57 17.70
N VAL A 92 -36.38 -18.90 17.80
CA VAL A 92 -36.04 -19.81 16.69
C VAL A 92 -36.94 -19.58 15.47
N LEU A 93 -38.25 -19.35 15.66
CA LEU A 93 -39.14 -18.97 14.56
C LEU A 93 -38.73 -17.65 13.89
N ASN A 94 -38.28 -16.68 14.68
CA ASN A 94 -37.86 -15.37 14.17
C ASN A 94 -36.56 -15.43 13.36
N LEU A 95 -35.74 -16.47 13.52
CA LEU A 95 -34.56 -16.69 12.66
C LEU A 95 -34.92 -16.78 11.17
N GLN A 96 -36.18 -17.10 10.84
CA GLN A 96 -36.67 -17.13 9.46
C GLN A 96 -37.05 -15.77 8.90
N LYS A 97 -37.31 -14.79 9.77
CA LYS A 97 -37.89 -13.49 9.46
C LYS A 97 -36.84 -12.39 9.49
N GLY A 98 -35.60 -12.68 9.09
CA GLY A 98 -34.45 -11.76 9.20
C GLY A 98 -34.83 -10.30 8.91
N ARG A 99 -34.28 -9.36 9.70
CA ARG A 99 -34.62 -7.92 9.66
C ARG A 99 -34.63 -7.30 8.25
N TYR A 100 -33.91 -7.90 7.30
CA TYR A 100 -33.66 -7.36 5.96
C TYR A 100 -33.87 -8.38 4.82
N THR A 101 -34.85 -9.29 4.94
CA THR A 101 -35.26 -10.27 3.89
C THR A 101 -34.33 -11.45 3.63
N ASP A 102 -33.17 -11.49 4.27
CA ASP A 102 -32.30 -12.66 4.22
C ASP A 102 -32.87 -13.81 5.04
N GLY A 103 -33.21 -14.91 4.37
CA GLY A 103 -33.65 -16.15 5.01
C GLY A 103 -32.59 -16.74 5.96
N PHE A 104 -32.97 -17.78 6.68
CA PHE A 104 -32.07 -18.46 7.63
C PHE A 104 -30.88 -19.12 6.93
N THR A 105 -29.67 -18.92 7.48
CA THR A 105 -28.45 -19.65 7.10
C THR A 105 -28.05 -20.60 8.24
N CYS A 106 -27.90 -21.89 7.93
CA CYS A 106 -27.47 -22.90 8.89
C CYS A 106 -26.00 -22.76 9.28
N ASN A 107 -25.60 -23.39 10.38
CA ASN A 107 -24.24 -23.32 10.91
C ASN A 107 -23.23 -23.96 9.96
N HIS A 108 -23.61 -25.00 9.22
CA HIS A 108 -22.75 -25.60 8.21
C HIS A 108 -22.35 -24.59 7.12
N CYS A 109 -23.33 -23.89 6.53
CA CYS A 109 -23.04 -22.86 5.53
C CYS A 109 -22.27 -21.66 6.10
N LYS A 110 -22.57 -21.23 7.33
CA LYS A 110 -21.78 -20.17 8.00
C LYS A 110 -20.33 -20.59 8.19
N GLU A 111 -20.10 -21.86 8.54
CA GLU A 111 -18.76 -22.39 8.72
C GLU A 111 -18.02 -22.51 7.38
N GLU A 112 -18.69 -22.97 6.32
CA GLU A 112 -18.12 -22.98 4.96
C GLU A 112 -17.75 -21.57 4.49
N GLU A 113 -18.62 -20.58 4.69
CA GLU A 113 -18.33 -19.18 4.37
C GLU A 113 -17.11 -18.67 5.13
N ARG A 114 -16.98 -19.03 6.43
CA ARG A 114 -15.82 -18.69 7.26
C ARG A 114 -14.55 -19.36 6.75
N ILE A 115 -14.60 -20.64 6.39
CA ILE A 115 -13.47 -21.38 5.84
C ILE A 115 -13.04 -20.76 4.51
N GLN A 116 -13.98 -20.47 3.61
CA GLN A 116 -13.68 -19.85 2.32
C GLN A 116 -13.07 -18.45 2.49
N ALA A 117 -13.63 -17.62 3.38
CA ALA A 117 -13.06 -16.31 3.69
C ALA A 117 -11.63 -16.43 4.24
N ASN A 118 -11.36 -17.40 5.11
CA ASN A 118 -10.01 -17.67 5.61
C ASN A 118 -9.08 -18.15 4.49
N LEU A 119 -9.51 -19.06 3.62
CA LEU A 119 -8.71 -19.52 2.48
C LEU A 119 -8.34 -18.37 1.54
N VAL A 120 -9.29 -17.48 1.23
CA VAL A 120 -9.03 -16.28 0.42
C VAL A 120 -8.05 -15.34 1.13
N TYR A 121 -8.20 -15.14 2.44
CA TYR A 121 -7.28 -14.34 3.24
C TYR A 121 -5.86 -14.92 3.24
N GLN A 122 -5.72 -16.23 3.49
CA GLN A 122 -4.43 -16.91 3.47
C GLN A 122 -3.78 -16.84 2.09
N LYS A 123 -4.56 -17.03 1.01
CA LYS A 123 -4.06 -16.93 -0.36
C LYS A 123 -3.51 -15.53 -0.64
N LYS A 124 -4.27 -14.47 -0.32
CA LYS A 124 -3.82 -13.07 -0.49
C LYS A 124 -2.58 -12.77 0.34
N LYS A 125 -2.49 -13.28 1.56
CA LYS A 125 -1.33 -13.11 2.43
C LYS A 125 -0.09 -13.80 1.85
N ASN A 126 -0.24 -15.02 1.32
CA ASN A 126 0.84 -15.75 0.68
C ASN A 126 1.31 -15.05 -0.60
N GLU A 127 0.39 -14.61 -1.47
CA GLU A 127 0.72 -13.83 -2.67
C GLU A 127 1.48 -12.54 -2.33
N LEU A 128 1.09 -11.85 -1.25
CA LEU A 128 1.80 -10.65 -0.78
C LEU A 128 3.21 -10.98 -0.28
N ASN A 129 3.36 -12.03 0.53
CA ASN A 129 4.66 -12.47 1.03
C ASN A 129 5.59 -12.90 -0.11
N GLU A 130 5.07 -13.61 -1.12
CA GLU A 130 5.84 -13.97 -2.33
C GLU A 130 6.34 -12.73 -3.07
N LYS A 131 5.47 -11.72 -3.26
CA LYS A 131 5.87 -10.44 -3.89
C LYS A 131 7.02 -9.76 -3.13
N LEU A 132 6.93 -9.69 -1.81
CA LEU A 132 7.98 -9.09 -0.98
C LEU A 132 9.28 -9.92 -1.02
N ASN A 133 9.18 -11.25 -0.96
CA ASN A 133 10.35 -12.13 -1.05
C ASN A 133 11.04 -12.04 -2.41
N ASN A 134 10.29 -12.00 -3.51
CA ASN A 134 10.81 -11.82 -4.85
C ASN A 134 11.52 -10.46 -4.99
N ALA A 135 10.97 -9.39 -4.40
CA ALA A 135 11.62 -8.08 -4.38
C ALA A 135 12.95 -8.07 -3.64
N ILE A 136 13.07 -8.88 -2.58
CA ILE A 136 14.32 -9.06 -1.84
C ILE A 136 15.34 -9.84 -2.68
N GLU A 137 14.92 -10.94 -3.30
CA GLU A 137 15.79 -11.76 -4.16
C GLU A 137 16.32 -10.96 -5.35
N ASN A 138 15.47 -10.12 -5.94
CA ASN A 138 15.83 -9.22 -7.04
C ASN A 138 16.57 -7.95 -6.58
N LYS A 139 16.84 -7.81 -5.28
CA LYS A 139 17.49 -6.64 -4.68
C LYS A 139 16.85 -5.33 -5.11
N ASN A 140 15.52 -5.25 -5.11
CA ASN A 140 14.77 -4.07 -5.58
C ASN A 140 15.16 -2.76 -4.87
N TRP A 141 15.83 -2.84 -3.71
CA TRP A 141 16.42 -1.66 -3.07
C TRP A 141 17.48 -0.97 -3.93
N GLU A 142 18.06 -1.64 -4.94
CA GLU A 142 18.97 -1.02 -5.90
C GLU A 142 18.28 0.06 -6.75
N ASN A 143 16.97 -0.04 -6.98
CA ASN A 143 16.15 0.94 -7.69
C ASN A 143 15.81 2.19 -6.85
N LEU A 144 16.08 2.14 -5.55
CA LEU A 144 15.79 3.24 -4.63
C LEU A 144 16.88 4.31 -4.68
N SER A 145 16.48 5.57 -4.52
CA SER A 145 17.42 6.67 -4.31
C SER A 145 18.21 6.48 -3.00
N ASN A 146 19.34 7.17 -2.84
CA ASN A 146 20.11 7.09 -1.58
C ASN A 146 19.31 7.57 -0.36
N PHE A 147 18.43 8.56 -0.55
CA PHE A 147 17.51 8.99 0.49
C PHE A 147 16.51 7.89 0.84
N ASP A 148 15.88 7.27 -0.16
CA ASP A 148 14.91 6.19 0.04
C ASP A 148 15.58 4.96 0.70
N LYS A 149 16.82 4.63 0.31
CA LYS A 149 17.63 3.57 0.96
C LYS A 149 17.90 3.89 2.43
N ALA A 150 18.19 5.15 2.76
CA ALA A 150 18.37 5.58 4.14
C ALA A 150 17.07 5.47 4.96
N VAL A 151 15.94 5.89 4.36
CA VAL A 151 14.61 5.74 4.97
C VAL A 151 14.29 4.27 5.21
N LEU A 152 14.53 3.40 4.23
CA LEU A 152 14.32 1.96 4.35
C LEU A 152 15.18 1.38 5.48
N LYS A 153 16.48 1.71 5.54
CA LYS A 153 17.36 1.22 6.61
C LYS A 153 16.86 1.59 8.00
N HIS A 154 16.45 2.84 8.21
CA HIS A 154 15.86 3.24 9.49
C HIS A 154 14.51 2.55 9.73
N ALA A 155 13.67 2.38 8.71
CA ALA A 155 12.38 1.70 8.86
C ALA A 155 12.54 0.24 9.35
N LEU A 156 13.66 -0.41 9.05
CA LEU A 156 13.99 -1.76 9.54
C LEU A 156 14.56 -1.78 10.98
N GLU A 157 14.90 -0.62 11.55
CA GLU A 157 15.51 -0.48 12.88
C GLU A 157 14.54 0.02 13.94
N ILE A 158 13.64 0.93 13.54
CA ILE A 158 12.72 1.63 14.44
C ILE A 158 11.28 1.48 13.96
N ASN A 159 10.30 1.78 14.82
CA ASN A 159 8.89 1.78 14.44
C ASN A 159 8.49 3.08 13.70
N PHE A 160 7.28 3.09 13.13
CA PHE A 160 6.79 4.22 12.34
C PHE A 160 6.74 5.55 13.10
N ASN A 161 6.35 5.55 14.38
CA ASN A 161 6.28 6.79 15.16
C ASN A 161 7.67 7.38 15.39
N ASP A 162 8.65 6.53 15.72
CA ASP A 162 10.04 6.95 15.89
C ASP A 162 10.66 7.41 14.57
N LEU A 163 10.38 6.72 13.46
CA LEU A 163 10.80 7.12 12.12
C LEU A 163 10.25 8.50 11.75
N LYS A 164 8.95 8.72 11.99
CA LYS A 164 8.28 9.99 11.76
C LYS A 164 8.89 11.11 12.60
N ASN A 165 9.18 10.87 13.88
CA ASN A 165 9.80 11.86 14.76
C ASN A 165 11.25 12.17 14.34
N TYR A 166 12.02 11.15 13.98
CA TYR A 166 13.40 11.29 13.52
C TYR A 166 13.49 12.15 12.26
N TYR A 167 12.71 11.84 11.23
CA TYR A 167 12.71 12.62 9.99
C TYR A 167 11.97 13.96 10.13
N GLY A 168 10.94 14.05 10.98
CA GLY A 168 10.26 15.31 11.28
C GLY A 168 11.20 16.34 11.90
N SER A 169 12.04 15.92 12.84
CA SER A 169 13.05 16.79 13.47
C SER A 169 14.20 17.15 12.52
N LYS A 170 14.63 16.23 11.64
CA LYS A 170 15.76 16.47 10.71
C LYS A 170 15.39 17.25 9.44
N LEU A 171 14.24 16.97 8.84
CA LEU A 171 13.84 17.56 7.55
C LEU A 171 13.11 18.90 7.73
N GLY A 172 12.45 19.09 8.88
CA GLY A 172 11.51 20.17 9.11
C GLY A 172 10.16 19.97 8.39
N PRO A 173 9.16 20.81 8.70
CA PRO A 173 7.79 20.64 8.23
C PRO A 173 7.64 20.70 6.70
N GLU A 174 8.37 21.60 6.04
CA GLU A 174 8.31 21.80 4.58
C GLU A 174 8.78 20.59 3.77
N ASN A 175 9.72 19.82 4.33
CA ASN A 175 10.33 18.66 3.68
C ASN A 175 9.83 17.33 4.23
N PHE A 176 8.92 17.33 5.21
CA PHE A 176 8.33 16.10 5.74
C PHE A 176 7.60 15.28 4.67
N LYS A 177 7.04 15.95 3.64
CA LYS A 177 6.49 15.32 2.44
C LYS A 177 7.48 14.39 1.71
N GLN A 178 8.79 14.63 1.84
CA GLN A 178 9.82 13.79 1.24
C GLN A 178 9.89 12.41 1.91
N LEU A 179 9.72 12.33 3.24
CA LEU A 179 9.62 11.05 3.96
C LEU A 179 8.42 10.24 3.44
N ILE A 180 7.26 10.88 3.32
CA ILE A 180 6.03 10.22 2.85
C ILE A 180 6.23 9.70 1.43
N LYS A 181 6.83 10.50 0.54
CA LYS A 181 7.17 10.08 -0.83
C LYS A 181 8.15 8.89 -0.83
N ALA A 182 9.17 8.92 0.02
CA ALA A 182 10.12 7.81 0.16
C ALA A 182 9.43 6.52 0.59
N LEU A 183 8.56 6.56 1.61
CA LEU A 183 7.79 5.40 2.06
C LEU A 183 6.95 4.81 0.92
N TYR A 184 6.27 5.65 0.13
CA TYR A 184 5.54 5.19 -1.06
C TYR A 184 6.45 4.60 -2.13
N ASN A 185 7.62 5.19 -2.39
CA ASN A 185 8.60 4.64 -3.33
C ASN A 185 9.07 3.24 -2.88
N ILE A 186 9.32 3.07 -1.59
CA ILE A 186 9.74 1.79 -1.00
C ILE A 186 8.61 0.74 -1.09
N GLU A 187 7.36 1.13 -0.81
CA GLU A 187 6.18 0.27 -1.01
C GLU A 187 6.03 -0.15 -2.48
N ASN A 188 6.23 0.77 -3.43
CA ASN A 188 6.16 0.49 -4.87
C ASN A 188 7.24 -0.50 -5.35
N GLN A 189 8.37 -0.58 -4.62
CA GLN A 189 9.40 -1.59 -4.87
C GLN A 189 9.10 -2.93 -4.19
N ASN A 190 7.95 -3.07 -3.52
CA ASN A 190 7.55 -4.24 -2.73
C ASN A 190 8.56 -4.56 -1.62
N LEU A 191 9.06 -3.54 -0.92
CA LEU A 191 10.00 -3.72 0.20
C LEU A 191 9.33 -3.43 1.56
N LEU A 192 8.26 -2.63 1.57
CA LEU A 192 7.41 -2.36 2.72
C LEU A 192 5.93 -2.52 2.34
N ILE A 193 5.09 -2.79 3.33
CA ILE A 193 3.64 -2.66 3.25
C ILE A 193 3.26 -1.44 4.09
N LEU A 194 2.55 -0.45 3.54
CA LEU A 194 2.09 0.70 4.31
C LEU A 194 0.65 0.48 4.79
N HIS A 195 0.43 0.63 6.09
CA HIS A 195 -0.91 0.70 6.67
C HIS A 195 -1.43 2.11 6.54
N LYS A 196 -2.63 2.26 6.00
CA LYS A 196 -3.26 3.54 5.72
C LYS A 196 -4.57 3.65 6.47
N ASP A 197 -4.84 4.82 7.01
CA ASP A 197 -6.13 5.13 7.60
C ASP A 197 -7.22 5.14 6.52
N SER A 198 -8.33 4.45 6.79
CA SER A 198 -9.41 4.28 5.81
C SER A 198 -10.14 5.57 5.44
N TRP A 199 -10.07 6.60 6.29
CA TRP A 199 -10.84 7.84 6.11
C TRP A 199 -10.05 8.93 5.38
N ASN A 200 -8.76 9.07 5.68
CA ASN A 200 -7.92 10.14 5.11
C ASN A 200 -6.70 9.65 4.32
N ASN A 201 -6.49 8.33 4.22
CA ASN A 201 -5.39 7.71 3.50
C ASN A 201 -3.99 8.10 4.02
N TYR A 202 -3.87 8.61 5.25
CA TYR A 202 -2.58 8.84 5.88
C TYR A 202 -1.94 7.52 6.30
N ILE A 203 -0.62 7.45 6.16
CA ILE A 203 0.17 6.31 6.64
C ILE A 203 0.10 6.30 8.17
N THR A 204 -0.38 5.20 8.74
CA THR A 204 -0.48 4.97 10.19
C THR A 204 0.58 4.03 10.70
N ASN A 205 1.10 3.13 9.86
CA ASN A 205 2.18 2.21 10.19
C ASN A 205 2.81 1.61 8.92
N TYR A 206 3.83 0.77 9.08
CA TYR A 206 4.33 -0.11 8.03
C TYR A 206 4.66 -1.51 8.56
N GLU A 207 4.70 -2.47 7.65
CA GLU A 207 5.15 -3.85 7.86
C GLU A 207 6.20 -4.24 6.82
N TYR A 208 7.01 -5.24 7.15
CA TYR A 208 7.99 -5.85 6.27
C TYR A 208 8.20 -7.31 6.61
N VAL A 209 8.74 -8.08 5.67
CA VAL A 209 9.09 -9.48 5.92
C VAL A 209 10.44 -9.58 6.62
N ALA A 210 10.58 -10.53 7.54
CA ALA A 210 11.80 -10.73 8.33
C ALA A 210 13.06 -10.95 7.47
N LYS A 211 12.91 -11.56 6.28
CA LYS A 211 14.00 -11.77 5.32
C LYS A 211 14.68 -10.46 4.91
N LEU A 212 13.95 -9.35 4.84
CA LEU A 212 14.51 -8.05 4.47
C LEU A 212 15.46 -7.49 5.53
N VAL A 213 15.18 -7.75 6.81
CA VAL A 213 16.04 -7.34 7.93
C VAL A 213 17.40 -8.02 7.82
N ALA A 214 17.45 -9.30 7.42
CA ALA A 214 18.70 -10.03 7.22
C ALA A 214 19.57 -9.44 6.09
N CYS A 215 18.95 -8.84 5.08
CA CYS A 215 19.65 -8.19 3.96
C CYS A 215 19.97 -6.71 4.22
N LYS A 216 19.71 -6.18 5.41
CA LYS A 216 19.88 -4.75 5.72
C LYS A 216 21.29 -4.23 5.42
N ASP A 217 22.32 -5.02 5.69
CA ASP A 217 23.72 -4.62 5.46
C ASP A 217 24.09 -4.59 3.97
N GLU A 218 23.36 -5.34 3.13
CA GLU A 218 23.48 -5.29 1.67
C GLU A 218 22.88 -4.02 1.05
N ILE A 219 22.05 -3.29 1.80
CA ILE A 219 21.48 -2.01 1.36
C ILE A 219 22.57 -0.94 1.46
N ILE A 220 23.42 -0.89 0.43
CA ILE A 220 24.51 0.07 0.35
C ILE A 220 23.94 1.43 -0.08
N ILE A 221 24.00 2.38 0.85
CA ILE A 221 23.85 3.80 0.53
C ILE A 221 25.21 4.19 -0.04
N SER A 222 25.31 4.24 -1.37
CA SER A 222 26.50 4.76 -2.01
C SER A 222 26.71 6.17 -1.43
N LYS A 223 27.92 6.48 -0.98
CA LYS A 223 28.34 7.88 -0.86
C LYS A 223 28.40 8.43 -2.29
N SER A 224 27.24 8.69 -2.89
CA SER A 224 27.18 9.48 -4.09
C SER A 224 27.69 10.84 -3.69
N LYS A 225 28.81 11.21 -4.28
CA LYS A 225 29.20 12.60 -4.57
C LYS A 225 27.93 13.42 -4.83
N GLU A 226 27.42 14.12 -3.83
CA GLU A 226 26.30 15.07 -3.98
C GLU A 226 26.71 16.34 -4.77
N ASN A 227 27.79 16.28 -5.55
CA ASN A 227 28.21 17.30 -6.51
C ASN A 227 28.93 16.65 -7.72
N GLN A 228 28.35 15.64 -8.36
CA GLN A 228 28.75 15.34 -9.75
C GLN A 228 27.55 15.38 -10.69
N PRO A 229 27.50 16.35 -11.62
CA PRO A 229 26.64 16.21 -12.78
C PRO A 229 27.13 15.04 -13.62
N GLU A 230 26.22 14.34 -14.27
CA GLU A 230 26.51 13.46 -15.39
C GLU A 230 27.34 14.21 -16.43
N ASN A 231 28.64 13.98 -16.34
CA ASN A 231 29.73 14.19 -17.29
C ASN A 231 30.99 14.08 -16.44
N SER A 232 31.57 12.89 -16.35
CA SER A 232 32.92 12.74 -15.84
C SER A 232 33.91 13.31 -16.85
N VAL A 233 33.88 14.64 -17.00
CA VAL A 233 35.12 15.37 -17.24
C VAL A 233 35.79 15.41 -15.88
N THR A 234 36.95 14.77 -15.79
CA THR A 234 37.92 15.00 -14.72
C THR A 234 38.14 16.51 -14.61
N ILE A 235 37.51 17.14 -13.63
CA ILE A 235 37.82 18.53 -13.28
C ILE A 235 39.11 18.46 -12.49
N ASN A 236 40.22 18.76 -13.17
CA ASN A 236 41.48 19.13 -12.54
C ASN A 236 41.17 20.12 -11.42
N THR A 237 41.64 19.83 -10.21
CA THR A 237 41.52 20.68 -9.02
C THR A 237 42.30 22.01 -9.13
N GLU A 238 42.87 22.29 -10.30
CA GLU A 238 43.30 23.60 -10.76
C GLU A 238 42.48 23.96 -12.01
N THR A 239 41.32 24.58 -11.83
CA THR A 239 40.67 25.25 -12.97
C THR A 239 41.26 26.64 -13.09
N ASN A 240 42.25 26.79 -13.97
CA ASN A 240 42.78 28.10 -14.37
C ASN A 240 41.73 28.96 -15.11
N GLY A 241 40.44 28.65 -15.08
CA GLY A 241 39.41 29.36 -15.82
C GLY A 241 38.21 29.69 -14.95
N LEU A 242 37.71 30.92 -15.08
CA LEU A 242 36.47 31.38 -14.44
C LEU A 242 35.30 31.17 -15.41
N LYS A 243 34.22 30.56 -14.92
CA LYS A 243 32.98 30.36 -15.68
C LYS A 243 31.79 30.84 -14.88
N PHE A 244 31.00 31.72 -15.48
CA PHE A 244 29.82 32.32 -14.87
C PHE A 244 28.58 31.96 -15.66
N LYS A 245 27.50 31.66 -14.94
CA LYS A 245 26.15 31.66 -15.49
C LYS A 245 25.57 33.06 -15.26
N LEU A 246 25.28 33.78 -16.33
CA LEU A 246 24.61 35.07 -16.28
C LEU A 246 23.09 34.83 -16.26
N THR A 247 22.44 35.28 -15.19
CA THR A 247 20.99 35.18 -14.98
C THR A 247 20.26 36.32 -15.67
N ILE A 248 19.05 36.07 -16.16
CA ILE A 248 18.21 37.11 -16.76
C ILE A 248 17.83 38.12 -15.67
N ASN A 249 17.94 39.40 -15.99
CA ASN A 249 17.47 40.47 -15.12
C ASN A 249 15.95 40.63 -15.28
N GLU A 250 15.19 40.02 -14.37
CA GLU A 250 13.72 40.10 -14.37
C GLU A 250 13.20 41.54 -14.08
N PHE A 251 14.06 42.43 -13.60
CA PHE A 251 13.75 43.81 -13.25
C PHE A 251 14.31 44.82 -14.26
N GLN A 252 14.46 44.43 -15.53
CA GLN A 252 14.93 45.32 -16.59
C GLN A 252 13.86 46.39 -16.91
N ASN A 253 13.93 47.52 -16.21
CA ASN A 253 12.94 48.60 -16.31
C ASN A 253 13.30 49.68 -17.35
N HIS A 254 14.48 49.59 -17.99
CA HIS A 254 14.95 50.54 -19.00
C HIS A 254 15.68 49.79 -20.14
N PRO A 255 15.54 50.20 -21.41
CA PRO A 255 16.23 49.55 -22.54
C PRO A 255 17.76 49.52 -22.39
N ASP A 256 18.35 50.52 -21.75
CA ASP A 256 19.80 50.57 -21.47
C ASP A 256 20.24 49.76 -20.24
N SER A 257 19.31 49.16 -19.49
CA SER A 257 19.65 48.29 -18.36
C SER A 257 20.21 46.95 -18.86
N PRO A 258 21.16 46.33 -18.14
CA PRO A 258 21.73 45.06 -18.54
C PRO A 258 20.67 43.97 -18.57
N LYS A 259 20.54 43.29 -19.72
CA LYS A 259 19.66 42.14 -19.93
C LYS A 259 19.96 40.98 -18.98
N PHE A 260 21.24 40.80 -18.66
CA PHE A 260 21.68 39.78 -17.70
C PHE A 260 22.30 40.45 -16.49
N ALA A 261 21.75 40.19 -15.31
CA ALA A 261 22.23 40.71 -14.04
C ALA A 261 21.91 39.70 -12.93
N GLY A 262 22.74 39.70 -11.90
CA GLY A 262 22.58 38.80 -10.76
C GLY A 262 23.70 39.01 -9.74
N LEU A 263 23.59 38.31 -8.62
CA LEU A 263 24.61 38.30 -7.57
C LEU A 263 25.37 36.98 -7.61
N VAL A 264 26.69 37.05 -7.44
CA VAL A 264 27.56 35.87 -7.33
C VAL A 264 28.39 35.97 -6.04
N THR A 265 28.45 34.88 -5.28
CA THR A 265 29.25 34.79 -4.06
C THR A 265 30.33 33.74 -4.26
N PHE A 266 31.59 34.14 -4.13
CA PHE A 266 32.73 33.23 -4.20
C PHE A 266 33.06 32.71 -2.80
N LYS A 267 33.11 31.39 -2.66
CA LYS A 267 33.52 30.73 -1.41
C LYS A 267 35.04 30.70 -1.20
N GLN A 268 35.80 31.14 -2.20
CA GLN A 268 37.26 31.12 -2.24
C GLN A 268 37.77 32.41 -2.87
N LYS A 269 39.02 32.78 -2.56
CA LYS A 269 39.70 33.93 -3.17
C LYS A 269 39.85 33.67 -4.68
N ILE A 270 39.43 34.64 -5.49
CA ILE A 270 39.71 34.67 -6.92
C ILE A 270 40.86 35.65 -7.16
N VAL A 271 41.88 35.21 -7.90
CA VAL A 271 43.02 36.04 -8.30
C VAL A 271 43.08 36.07 -9.82
N ILE A 272 43.07 37.27 -10.40
CA ILE A 272 43.39 37.52 -11.81
C ILE A 272 44.78 38.14 -11.81
N GLU A 273 45.73 37.49 -12.47
CA GLU A 273 47.14 37.87 -12.40
C GLU A 273 47.44 39.06 -13.31
N PRO A 274 48.27 40.02 -12.87
CA PRO A 274 48.75 41.08 -13.74
C PRO A 274 49.61 40.49 -14.88
N ASP A 275 49.60 41.16 -16.04
CA ASP A 275 50.41 40.81 -17.21
C ASP A 275 50.13 39.42 -17.84
N VAL A 276 49.00 38.79 -17.51
CA VAL A 276 48.53 37.55 -18.15
C VAL A 276 47.41 37.86 -19.15
N GLU A 277 47.54 37.38 -20.39
CA GLU A 277 46.47 37.47 -21.39
C GLU A 277 45.37 36.43 -21.13
N TYR A 278 44.14 36.88 -20.97
CA TYR A 278 42.97 36.01 -20.79
C TYR A 278 42.07 36.05 -22.03
N VAL A 279 41.68 34.87 -22.50
CA VAL A 279 40.63 34.70 -23.51
C VAL A 279 39.29 34.68 -22.80
N PHE A 280 38.37 35.54 -23.25
CA PHE A 280 36.99 35.54 -22.81
C PHE A 280 36.03 35.13 -23.94
N GLY A 281 34.92 34.52 -23.58
CA GLY A 281 33.88 34.14 -24.53
C GLY A 281 32.53 34.05 -23.87
N GLN A 282 31.48 34.38 -24.64
CA GLN A 282 30.10 34.21 -24.22
C GLN A 282 29.34 33.30 -25.18
N TRP A 283 28.46 32.45 -24.66
CA TRP A 283 27.56 31.65 -25.49
C TRP A 283 26.20 31.45 -24.82
N GLN A 284 25.16 31.50 -25.64
CA GLN A 284 23.79 31.23 -25.22
C GLN A 284 23.56 29.71 -25.19
N ARG A 285 22.91 29.21 -24.15
CA ARG A 285 22.44 27.81 -24.06
C ARG A 285 20.91 27.77 -24.15
N ALA A 286 20.36 26.56 -24.29
CA ALA A 286 18.92 26.33 -24.19
C ALA A 286 18.34 26.96 -22.91
N ASN A 287 17.11 27.49 -23.01
CA ASN A 287 16.38 28.21 -21.95
C ASN A 287 16.89 29.64 -21.64
N ASP A 288 17.36 30.38 -22.65
CA ASP A 288 17.77 31.80 -22.54
C ASP A 288 18.87 32.10 -21.50
N GLN A 289 19.68 31.10 -21.17
CA GLN A 289 20.80 31.24 -20.23
C GLN A 289 22.08 31.64 -20.99
N LEU A 290 22.75 32.69 -20.52
CA LEU A 290 24.03 33.14 -21.07
C LEU A 290 25.16 32.69 -20.16
N TYR A 291 26.22 32.11 -20.73
CA TYR A 291 27.42 31.76 -19.99
C TYR A 291 28.58 32.66 -20.42
N LEU A 292 29.35 33.13 -19.45
CA LEU A 292 30.60 33.86 -19.65
C LEU A 292 31.75 33.00 -19.16
N THR A 293 32.86 32.98 -19.88
CA THR A 293 34.07 32.26 -19.49
C THR A 293 35.29 33.15 -19.70
N LEU A 294 36.26 33.03 -18.80
CA LEU A 294 37.56 33.71 -18.83
C LEU A 294 38.65 32.69 -18.52
N ILE A 295 39.61 32.50 -19.42
CA ILE A 295 40.68 31.48 -19.31
C ILE A 295 42.00 32.11 -19.79
N PRO A 296 43.14 31.95 -19.08
CA PRO A 296 44.46 32.33 -19.56
C PRO A 296 44.73 31.69 -20.92
N LYS A 297 45.26 32.48 -21.85
CA LYS A 297 45.54 32.06 -23.22
C LYS A 297 46.43 30.80 -23.28
N GLU A 298 47.40 30.69 -22.38
CA GLU A 298 48.30 29.52 -22.26
C GLU A 298 47.56 28.19 -22.03
N ASN A 299 46.34 28.23 -21.48
CA ASN A 299 45.52 27.04 -21.25
C ASN A 299 44.61 26.71 -22.45
N MET A 300 44.37 27.65 -23.37
CA MET A 300 43.73 27.38 -24.66
C MET A 300 44.69 26.64 -25.60
N ASP A 301 45.97 27.00 -25.59
CA ASP A 301 47.00 26.42 -26.48
C ASP A 301 47.30 24.93 -26.19
N LYS A 302 46.85 24.42 -25.03
CA LYS A 302 46.97 23.00 -24.63
C LYS A 302 45.78 22.14 -25.07
N LEU A 303 44.73 22.72 -25.66
CA LEU A 303 43.56 21.98 -26.13
C LEU A 303 43.82 21.34 -27.51
N PRO A 304 43.30 20.12 -27.77
CA PRO A 304 43.44 19.49 -29.07
C PRO A 304 42.78 20.35 -30.15
N THR A 305 43.54 20.68 -31.19
CA THR A 305 43.05 21.42 -32.34
C THR A 305 42.23 20.50 -33.24
N GLN A 306 40.90 20.71 -33.27
CA GLN A 306 40.04 20.05 -34.25
C GLN A 306 40.14 20.76 -35.59
N LYS A 307 40.50 20.02 -36.64
CA LYS A 307 40.38 20.46 -38.04
C LYS A 307 39.17 19.79 -38.66
N ARG A 308 38.39 20.52 -39.47
CA ARG A 308 37.30 19.94 -40.25
C ARG A 308 37.87 18.90 -41.21
N ILE A 309 37.13 17.79 -41.44
CA ILE A 309 37.52 16.75 -42.42
C ILE A 309 37.71 17.38 -43.81
N SER A 310 36.93 18.39 -44.18
CA SER A 310 37.11 19.17 -45.42
C SER A 310 38.49 19.78 -45.59
N ASN A 311 39.23 19.96 -44.50
CA ASN A 311 40.55 20.59 -44.47
C ASN A 311 41.69 19.53 -44.34
N THR A 312 41.38 18.23 -44.38
CA THR A 312 42.38 17.15 -44.45
C THR A 312 42.70 16.78 -45.91
N PRO A 313 43.83 16.11 -46.19
CA PRO A 313 44.15 15.66 -47.55
C PRO A 313 43.07 14.73 -48.14
N ILE A 314 42.81 14.85 -49.44
CA ILE A 314 41.72 14.16 -50.15
C ILE A 314 41.72 12.63 -49.91
N SER A 315 42.90 12.01 -49.82
CA SER A 315 43.04 10.57 -49.54
C SER A 315 42.47 10.16 -48.18
N LEU A 316 42.70 10.96 -47.14
CA LEU A 316 42.16 10.78 -45.81
C LEU A 316 40.65 11.06 -45.76
N GLN A 317 40.20 12.11 -46.46
CA GLN A 317 38.76 12.40 -46.58
C GLN A 317 38.00 11.21 -47.15
N LYS A 318 38.53 10.61 -48.23
CA LYS A 318 37.94 9.46 -48.88
C LYS A 318 37.92 8.23 -47.98
N GLY A 319 39.04 7.90 -47.33
CA GLY A 319 39.12 6.76 -46.41
C GLY A 319 38.15 6.87 -45.22
N ILE A 320 38.00 8.06 -44.63
CA ILE A 320 37.05 8.30 -43.54
C ILE A 320 35.60 8.17 -44.04
N THR A 321 35.31 8.70 -45.23
CA THR A 321 33.97 8.64 -45.84
C THR A 321 33.57 7.20 -46.17
N ASP A 322 34.48 6.42 -46.74
CA ASP A 322 34.27 5.01 -47.09
C ASP A 322 34.03 4.15 -45.83
N PHE A 323 34.78 4.42 -44.75
CA PHE A 323 34.60 3.76 -43.45
C PHE A 323 33.21 4.02 -42.85
N LEU A 324 32.76 5.28 -42.83
CA LEU A 324 31.44 5.65 -42.31
C LEU A 324 30.30 5.05 -43.15
N ASN A 325 30.46 5.04 -44.47
CA ASN A 325 29.47 4.45 -45.39
C ASN A 325 29.36 2.92 -45.23
N ASN A 326 30.46 2.24 -44.90
CA ASN A 326 30.44 0.80 -44.63
C ASN A 326 29.80 0.45 -43.27
N MET A 327 29.93 1.30 -42.25
CA MET A 327 29.19 1.10 -40.99
C MET A 327 27.68 1.20 -41.16
N GLY A 328 27.19 2.05 -42.08
CA GLY A 328 25.77 2.14 -42.39
C GLY A 328 25.19 0.92 -43.14
N LYS A 329 26.02 0.21 -43.92
CA LYS A 329 25.58 -0.92 -44.76
C LYS A 329 25.55 -2.26 -44.03
N ASN A 330 26.33 -2.43 -42.97
CA ASN A 330 26.41 -3.70 -42.23
C ASN A 330 25.37 -3.87 -41.11
N ASN A 331 24.43 -2.92 -40.95
CA ASN A 331 23.39 -2.96 -39.90
C ASN A 331 22.04 -3.55 -40.34
N ASN A 332 21.96 -4.21 -41.50
CA ASN A 332 20.77 -5.02 -41.84
C ASN A 332 20.82 -6.37 -41.13
N PHE A 333 20.52 -6.37 -39.82
CA PHE A 333 20.11 -7.59 -39.12
C PHE A 333 18.72 -7.99 -39.62
N LYS A 334 18.64 -9.16 -40.27
CA LYS A 334 17.37 -9.88 -40.44
C LYS A 334 16.92 -10.48 -39.12
#